data_AF-A0A212EJ42-F1
#
_entry.id   AF-A0A212EJ42-F1
#
_cell.length_a   1.000
_cell.length_b   1.000
_cell.length_c   1.000
_cell.angle_alpha   90.00
_cell.angle_beta   90.00
_cell.angle_gamma   90.00
#
_symmetry.space_group_name_H-M   'P 1'
#
loop_
_entity.id
_entity.type
_entity.pdbx_description
1 polymer ?
#
loop_
_entity_poly.entity_id
_entity_poly.type
_entity_poly.pdbx_seq_one_letter_code
_entity_poly.pdbx_strand_id
1 'polypeptide(L)'
;MCNVCTREVTAPKPAAAKPSKTLERMKMKHNIVTDPTNIEKQKEVEYQPDLLAMSTQFSKLAFDIIKQSLERFKDTKVYAIATRTTQPFHVALAVLVVVIWLTRSGSSSDLRGWKALYVIAVATHLGTQIWMTLVSGIVLYFSLPRHEFGRVQTVLFPVYYAFNSVVSLLAVLAYFRTQCLTRFENTSWIQLALLLVVFSIEAYVRLGLVAPMLRAKHVKTQMEEAAGGGQEVGSLILGELAHCPRYLRVLRTFRAYHSSIAMGTMITLGCSFYSTMIVVDSMCH
;
A
#
# COMPACT_ATOMS: atom_id res chain seq x y z
N MET A 1 -21.70 5.39 -53.69
CA MET A 1 -20.56 4.48 -53.50
C MET A 1 -19.33 5.31 -53.20
N CYS A 2 -18.98 5.49 -51.93
CA CYS A 2 -17.78 6.22 -51.51
C CYS A 2 -16.84 5.24 -50.79
N ASN A 3 -15.74 4.89 -51.46
CA ASN A 3 -14.62 4.16 -50.84
C ASN A 3 -13.88 5.12 -49.91
N VAL A 4 -13.97 4.88 -48.59
CA VAL A 4 -13.14 5.55 -47.59
C VAL A 4 -11.87 4.72 -47.41
N CYS A 5 -10.74 5.27 -47.86
CA CYS A 5 -9.41 4.71 -47.61
C CYS A 5 -9.06 4.81 -46.12
N THR A 6 -9.02 3.68 -45.42
CA THR A 6 -8.34 3.57 -44.12
C THR A 6 -6.83 3.45 -44.35
N ARG A 7 -6.09 4.53 -44.09
CA ARG A 7 -4.62 4.49 -43.97
C ARG A 7 -4.27 3.89 -42.60
N GLU A 8 -3.74 2.67 -42.59
CA GLU A 8 -3.11 2.10 -41.40
C GLU A 8 -1.89 2.91 -41.01
N VAL A 9 -1.91 3.52 -39.82
CA VAL A 9 -0.73 4.14 -39.22
C VAL A 9 0.09 3.03 -38.59
N THR A 10 1.11 2.54 -39.30
CA THR A 10 2.08 1.59 -38.75
C THR A 10 2.96 2.33 -37.74
N ALA A 11 2.79 2.04 -36.45
CA ALA A 11 3.68 2.55 -35.42
C ALA A 11 5.11 2.03 -35.66
N PRO A 12 6.17 2.86 -35.52
CA PRO A 12 7.54 2.39 -35.67
C PRO A 12 7.85 1.33 -34.61
N LYS A 13 8.35 0.17 -35.06
CA LYS A 13 8.89 -0.90 -34.19
C LYS A 13 9.87 -0.29 -33.18
N PRO A 14 9.77 -0.60 -31.88
CA PRO A 14 10.75 -0.14 -30.91
C PRO A 14 12.15 -0.63 -31.32
N ALA A 15 13.09 0.29 -31.44
CA ALA A 15 14.46 -0.01 -31.81
C ALA A 15 15.06 -1.02 -30.82
N ALA A 16 15.66 -2.08 -31.36
CA ALA A 16 16.34 -3.09 -30.55
C ALA A 16 17.35 -2.42 -29.62
N ALA A 17 17.22 -2.67 -28.31
CA ALA A 17 18.09 -2.13 -27.29
C ALA A 17 19.55 -2.50 -27.62
N LYS A 18 20.42 -1.49 -27.74
CA LYS A 18 21.84 -1.73 -28.02
C LYS A 18 22.46 -2.51 -26.85
N PRO A 19 23.25 -3.57 -27.12
CA PRO A 19 23.83 -4.39 -26.06
C PRO A 19 24.76 -3.56 -25.18
N SER A 20 24.51 -3.61 -23.87
CA SER A 20 25.34 -2.96 -22.85
C SER A 20 26.73 -3.60 -22.84
N LYS A 21 27.79 -2.79 -23.04
CA LYS A 21 29.19 -3.26 -23.00
C LYS A 21 29.55 -3.96 -21.68
N THR A 22 28.82 -3.65 -20.60
CA THR A 22 28.96 -4.28 -19.29
C THR A 22 28.42 -5.71 -19.28
N LEU A 23 27.35 -5.96 -20.03
CA LEU A 23 26.74 -7.29 -20.19
C LEU A 23 27.67 -8.24 -20.93
N GLU A 24 28.35 -7.77 -21.99
CA GLU A 24 29.32 -8.61 -22.71
C GLU A 24 30.55 -8.97 -21.88
N ARG A 25 31.04 -8.03 -21.05
CA ARG A 25 32.11 -8.30 -20.08
C ARG A 25 31.70 -9.35 -19.05
N MET A 26 30.44 -9.37 -18.62
CA MET A 26 29.92 -10.39 -17.71
C MET A 26 29.76 -11.75 -18.39
N LYS A 27 29.30 -11.80 -19.65
CA LYS A 27 29.20 -13.04 -20.43
C LYS A 27 30.55 -13.74 -20.62
N MET A 28 31.60 -12.97 -20.92
CA MET A 28 32.97 -13.50 -21.02
C MET A 28 33.51 -13.97 -19.66
N LYS A 29 33.27 -13.21 -18.57
CA LYS A 29 33.79 -13.56 -17.24
C LYS A 29 33.18 -14.85 -16.66
N HIS A 30 31.96 -15.19 -17.06
CA HIS A 30 31.20 -16.33 -16.53
C HIS A 30 31.01 -17.47 -17.54
N ASN A 31 31.68 -17.42 -18.69
CA ASN A 31 31.62 -18.43 -19.75
C ASN A 31 30.17 -18.76 -20.19
N ILE A 32 29.32 -17.73 -20.26
CA ILE A 32 27.90 -17.87 -20.60
C ILE A 32 27.76 -17.86 -22.12
N VAL A 33 27.58 -19.05 -22.70
CA VAL A 33 27.29 -19.21 -24.13
C VAL A 33 25.80 -18.98 -24.36
N THR A 34 25.45 -17.80 -24.89
CA THR A 34 24.12 -17.56 -25.45
C THR A 34 24.13 -18.04 -26.90
N ASP A 35 23.63 -19.25 -27.14
CA ASP A 35 23.41 -19.77 -28.49
C ASP A 35 22.10 -19.18 -29.04
N PRO A 36 22.15 -18.29 -30.06
CA PRO A 36 20.97 -17.67 -30.62
C PRO A 36 20.11 -18.64 -31.45
N THR A 37 20.57 -19.88 -31.70
CA THR A 37 19.86 -20.88 -32.50
C THR A 37 19.09 -21.91 -31.68
N ASN A 38 19.21 -21.89 -30.35
CA ASN A 38 18.53 -22.84 -29.47
C ASN A 38 17.10 -22.36 -29.12
N ILE A 39 16.14 -22.74 -29.96
CA ILE A 39 14.71 -22.37 -29.88
C ILE A 39 14.08 -22.84 -28.55
N GLU A 40 14.60 -23.91 -27.94
CA GLU A 40 14.10 -24.47 -26.67
C GLU A 40 14.37 -23.54 -25.48
N LYS A 41 15.51 -22.85 -25.46
CA LYS A 41 15.89 -21.86 -24.42
C LYS A 41 15.26 -20.48 -24.61
N GLN A 42 14.70 -20.20 -25.78
CA GLN A 42 13.95 -18.97 -26.09
C GLN A 42 12.44 -19.12 -25.93
N LYS A 43 11.94 -20.32 -25.62
CA LYS A 43 10.50 -20.55 -25.48
C LYS A 43 9.99 -19.80 -24.24
N GLU A 44 9.26 -18.71 -24.46
CA GLU A 44 8.47 -18.05 -23.43
C GLU A 44 7.52 -19.09 -22.83
N VAL A 45 7.67 -19.37 -21.55
CA VAL A 45 6.74 -20.22 -20.82
C VAL A 45 5.43 -19.44 -20.71
N GLU A 46 4.40 -19.90 -21.41
CA GLU A 46 3.06 -19.32 -21.33
C GLU A 46 2.54 -19.45 -19.90
N TYR A 47 2.52 -18.31 -19.20
CA TYR A 47 2.08 -18.20 -17.83
C TYR A 47 0.56 -18.41 -17.78
N GLN A 48 0.11 -19.56 -17.26
CA GLN A 48 -1.29 -19.73 -16.90
C GLN A 48 -1.64 -18.74 -15.79
N PRO A 49 -2.64 -17.87 -15.98
CA PRO A 49 -2.95 -16.85 -14.99
C PRO A 49 -3.57 -17.50 -13.76
N ASP A 50 -2.86 -17.44 -12.63
CA ASP A 50 -3.41 -17.76 -11.32
C ASP A 50 -4.67 -16.91 -11.04
N LEU A 51 -5.56 -17.35 -10.14
CA LEU A 51 -6.72 -16.56 -9.67
C LEU A 51 -6.32 -15.14 -9.22
N LEU A 52 -5.10 -15.01 -8.71
CA LEU A 52 -4.48 -13.75 -8.32
C LEU A 52 -4.19 -12.85 -9.53
N ALA A 53 -3.75 -13.41 -10.67
CA ALA A 53 -3.51 -12.66 -11.90
C ALA A 53 -4.83 -12.18 -12.53
N MET A 54 -5.90 -12.98 -12.46
CA MET A 54 -7.24 -12.59 -12.92
C MET A 54 -7.84 -11.47 -12.08
N SER A 55 -7.78 -11.55 -10.74
CA SER A 55 -8.24 -10.46 -9.87
C SER A 55 -7.42 -9.18 -10.05
N THR A 56 -6.12 -9.33 -10.35
CA THR A 56 -5.20 -8.25 -10.69
C THR A 56 -5.59 -7.58 -12.02
N GLN A 57 -6.07 -8.33 -13.03
CA GLN A 57 -6.53 -7.75 -14.30
C GLN A 57 -7.83 -6.94 -14.15
N PHE A 58 -8.82 -7.44 -13.39
CA PHE A 58 -10.04 -6.68 -13.10
C PHE A 58 -9.75 -5.38 -12.35
N SER A 59 -8.83 -5.45 -11.39
CA SER A 59 -8.39 -4.27 -10.64
C SER A 59 -7.72 -3.23 -11.55
N LYS A 60 -6.95 -3.68 -12.56
CA LYS A 60 -6.33 -2.81 -13.55
C LYS A 60 -7.38 -2.09 -14.43
N LEU A 61 -8.41 -2.81 -14.89
CA LEU A 61 -9.49 -2.22 -15.68
C LEU A 61 -10.26 -1.14 -14.89
N ALA A 62 -10.60 -1.43 -13.63
CA ALA A 62 -11.25 -0.46 -12.75
C ALA A 62 -10.35 0.77 -12.51
N PHE A 63 -9.05 0.53 -12.32
CA PHE A 63 -8.07 1.59 -12.15
C PHE A 63 -7.99 2.52 -13.37
N ASP A 64 -7.95 1.97 -14.58
CA ASP A 64 -7.86 2.76 -15.82
C ASP A 64 -9.12 3.64 -16.02
N ILE A 65 -10.31 3.10 -15.71
CA ILE A 65 -11.57 3.86 -15.76
C ILE A 65 -11.58 5.01 -14.76
N ILE A 66 -11.13 4.77 -13.53
CA ILE A 66 -11.06 5.79 -12.48
C ILE A 66 -10.02 6.85 -12.84
N LYS A 67 -8.86 6.45 -13.35
CA LYS A 67 -7.79 7.37 -13.78
C LYS A 67 -8.28 8.29 -14.89
N GLN A 68 -8.95 7.74 -15.91
CA GLN A 68 -9.50 8.52 -17.02
C GLN A 68 -10.59 9.49 -16.54
N SER A 69 -11.38 9.09 -15.54
CA SER A 69 -12.40 9.95 -14.92
C SER A 69 -11.77 11.09 -14.09
N LEU A 70 -10.67 10.81 -13.37
CA LEU A 70 -9.94 11.80 -12.57
C LEU A 70 -9.16 12.78 -13.44
N GLU A 71 -8.56 12.36 -14.54
CA GLU A 71 -7.87 13.25 -15.49
C GLU A 71 -8.87 14.23 -16.12
N ARG A 72 -10.05 13.75 -16.54
CA ARG A 72 -11.15 14.61 -17.00
C ARG A 72 -11.63 15.60 -15.93
N PHE A 73 -11.58 15.21 -14.66
CA PHE A 73 -11.96 16.09 -13.55
C PHE A 73 -10.91 17.15 -13.24
N LYS A 74 -9.61 16.84 -13.40
CA LYS A 74 -8.50 17.78 -13.20
C LYS A 74 -8.48 18.93 -14.21
N ASP A 75 -9.00 18.70 -15.41
CA ASP A 75 -9.13 19.73 -16.46
C ASP A 75 -10.30 20.70 -16.23
N THR A 76 -11.11 20.48 -15.18
CA THR A 76 -12.22 21.37 -14.86
C THR A 76 -11.73 22.63 -14.13
N LYS A 77 -12.38 23.77 -14.43
CA LYS A 77 -12.11 25.06 -13.76
C LYS A 77 -12.34 25.00 -12.23
N VAL A 78 -13.16 24.06 -11.76
CA VAL A 78 -13.44 23.81 -10.34
C VAL A 78 -12.21 23.25 -9.62
N TYR A 79 -11.46 22.34 -10.26
CA TYR A 79 -10.24 21.76 -9.70
C TYR A 79 -9.13 22.81 -9.54
N ALA A 80 -8.97 23.72 -10.51
CA ALA A 80 -7.98 24.81 -10.45
C ALA A 80 -8.28 25.83 -9.35
N ILE A 81 -9.56 26.10 -9.07
CA ILE A 81 -10.00 26.99 -7.98
C ILE A 81 -9.81 26.30 -6.62
N ALA A 82 -10.09 25.00 -6.52
CA ALA A 82 -9.99 24.24 -5.27
C ALA A 82 -8.54 23.95 -4.81
N THR A 83 -7.57 23.90 -5.72
CA THR A 83 -6.19 23.42 -5.41
C THR A 83 -5.19 24.53 -5.10
N ARG A 84 -5.55 25.80 -5.24
CA ARG A 84 -4.59 26.92 -5.13
C ARG A 84 -4.22 27.30 -3.69
N THR A 85 -5.03 26.95 -2.67
CA THR A 85 -4.80 27.36 -1.26
C THR A 85 -5.44 26.43 -0.21
N THR A 86 -5.49 25.11 -0.42
CA THR A 86 -6.29 24.20 0.43
C THR A 86 -5.61 23.75 1.72
N GLN A 87 -4.28 23.69 1.79
CA GLN A 87 -3.57 23.22 2.99
C GLN A 87 -3.85 24.02 4.27
N PRO A 88 -3.81 25.37 4.30
CA PRO A 88 -4.12 26.12 5.52
C PRO A 88 -5.62 26.10 5.85
N PHE A 89 -6.50 25.98 4.84
CA PHE A 89 -7.95 25.89 5.05
C PHE A 89 -8.37 24.57 5.69
N HIS A 90 -7.80 23.44 5.27
CA HIS A 90 -8.07 22.14 5.91
C HIS A 90 -7.59 22.11 7.36
N VAL A 91 -6.43 22.70 7.65
CA VAL A 91 -5.91 22.83 9.03
C VAL A 91 -6.81 23.75 9.86
N ALA A 92 -7.20 24.92 9.34
CA ALA A 92 -8.09 25.85 10.02
C ALA A 92 -9.48 25.24 10.28
N LEU A 93 -10.04 24.52 9.32
CA LEU A 93 -11.32 23.83 9.46
C LEU A 93 -11.23 22.69 10.49
N ALA A 94 -10.15 21.90 10.48
CA ALA A 94 -9.93 20.86 11.49
C ALA A 94 -9.81 21.46 12.90
N VAL A 95 -9.06 22.56 13.04
CA VAL A 95 -8.95 23.31 14.31
C VAL A 95 -10.31 23.87 14.74
N LEU A 96 -11.09 24.46 13.83
CA LEU A 96 -12.42 24.99 14.11
C LEU A 96 -13.37 23.91 14.63
N VAL A 97 -13.40 22.73 13.99
CA VAL A 97 -14.24 21.60 14.41
C VAL A 97 -13.83 21.10 15.80
N VAL A 98 -12.52 20.99 16.07
CA VAL A 98 -11.99 20.62 17.39
C VAL A 98 -12.37 21.66 18.45
N VAL A 99 -12.22 22.96 18.15
CA VAL A 99 -12.61 24.05 19.05
C VAL A 99 -14.10 24.02 19.36
N ILE A 100 -14.96 23.90 18.34
CA ILE A 100 -16.42 23.82 18.52
C ILE A 100 -16.80 22.61 19.40
N TRP A 101 -16.15 21.47 19.20
CA TRP A 101 -16.37 20.26 20.00
C TRP A 101 -15.90 20.41 21.46
N LEU A 102 -14.76 21.07 21.69
CA LEU A 102 -14.25 21.39 23.02
C LEU A 102 -15.11 22.42 23.76
N THR A 103 -15.66 23.41 23.05
CA THR A 103 -16.50 24.48 23.64
C THR A 103 -17.92 24.02 23.98
N ARG A 104 -18.35 22.83 23.54
CA ARG A 104 -19.68 22.32 23.86
C ARG A 104 -19.75 21.99 25.35
N SER A 105 -20.23 22.90 26.18
CA SER A 105 -20.40 22.68 27.62
C SER A 105 -21.31 21.48 27.91
N GLY A 106 -20.88 20.61 28.83
CA GLY A 106 -21.65 19.50 29.37
C GLY A 106 -20.99 19.00 30.66
N SER A 107 -21.81 18.63 31.66
CA SER A 107 -21.40 18.25 33.04
C SER A 107 -20.39 17.08 33.11
N SER A 108 -20.12 16.39 32.00
CA SER A 108 -19.23 15.23 31.90
C SER A 108 -18.16 15.41 30.81
N SER A 109 -17.53 16.59 30.75
CA SER A 109 -16.57 16.97 29.69
C SER A 109 -15.44 15.96 29.50
N ASP A 110 -14.92 15.39 30.60
CA ASP A 110 -13.80 14.44 30.56
C ASP A 110 -14.19 13.08 29.93
N LEU A 111 -15.31 12.48 30.39
CA LEU A 111 -15.81 11.21 29.81
C LEU A 111 -16.17 11.35 28.33
N ARG A 112 -16.80 12.46 27.94
CA ARG A 112 -17.12 12.74 26.53
C ARG A 112 -15.85 12.87 25.70
N GLY A 113 -14.82 13.46 26.27
CA GLY A 113 -13.49 13.60 25.68
C GLY A 113 -12.89 12.25 25.28
N TRP A 114 -12.79 11.35 26.25
CA TRP A 114 -12.23 10.01 26.06
C TRP A 114 -13.06 9.14 25.12
N LYS A 115 -14.39 9.20 25.19
CA LYS A 115 -15.28 8.48 24.25
C LYS A 115 -15.06 8.93 22.81
N ALA A 116 -14.97 10.24 22.56
CA ALA A 116 -14.73 10.74 21.21
C ALA A 116 -13.32 10.40 20.72
N LEU A 117 -12.29 10.54 21.57
CA LEU A 117 -10.93 10.14 21.22
C LEU A 117 -10.87 8.66 20.84
N TYR A 118 -11.56 7.80 21.58
CA TYR A 118 -11.68 6.39 21.29
C TYR A 118 -12.34 6.14 19.91
N VAL A 119 -13.51 6.72 19.65
CA VAL A 119 -14.22 6.55 18.36
C VAL A 119 -13.38 7.09 17.19
N ILE A 120 -12.78 8.27 17.34
CA ILE A 120 -11.93 8.89 16.32
C ILE A 120 -10.70 8.01 16.04
N ALA A 121 -10.07 7.46 17.08
CA ALA A 121 -8.91 6.60 16.92
C ALA A 121 -9.26 5.30 16.17
N VAL A 122 -10.35 4.62 16.55
CA VAL A 122 -10.82 3.39 15.87
C VAL A 122 -11.19 3.68 14.41
N ALA A 123 -11.95 4.75 14.15
CA ALA A 123 -12.36 5.12 12.79
C ALA A 123 -11.17 5.54 11.92
N THR A 124 -10.23 6.30 12.48
CA THR A 124 -9.01 6.72 11.78
C THR A 124 -8.16 5.51 11.44
N HIS A 125 -7.95 4.60 12.38
CA HIS A 125 -7.18 3.37 12.16
C HIS A 125 -7.80 2.52 11.04
N LEU A 126 -9.11 2.25 11.09
CA LEU A 126 -9.78 1.51 10.04
C LEU A 126 -9.70 2.22 8.68
N GLY A 127 -9.93 3.53 8.66
CA GLY A 127 -9.86 4.35 7.45
C GLY A 127 -8.48 4.34 6.81
N THR A 128 -7.41 4.48 7.59
CA THR A 128 -6.04 4.43 7.05
C THR A 128 -5.69 3.04 6.53
N GLN A 129 -6.13 1.97 7.20
CA GLN A 129 -5.90 0.61 6.72
C GLN A 129 -6.61 0.35 5.39
N ILE A 130 -7.89 0.70 5.27
CA ILE A 130 -8.66 0.57 4.02
C ILE A 130 -8.01 1.37 2.90
N TRP A 131 -7.67 2.63 3.15
CA TRP A 131 -7.04 3.50 2.16
C TRP A 131 -5.70 2.94 1.69
N MET A 132 -4.83 2.53 2.62
CA MET A 132 -3.49 2.08 2.28
C MET A 132 -3.48 0.74 1.54
N THR A 133 -4.36 -0.18 1.89
CA THR A 133 -4.42 -1.52 1.30
C THR A 133 -5.17 -1.55 -0.03
N LEU A 134 -6.35 -0.93 -0.09
CA LEU A 134 -7.25 -1.05 -1.25
C LEU A 134 -7.06 0.06 -2.27
N VAL A 135 -6.82 1.30 -1.82
CA VAL A 135 -6.73 2.44 -2.74
C VAL A 135 -5.28 2.68 -3.14
N SER A 136 -4.47 3.11 -2.17
CA SER A 136 -3.07 3.50 -2.40
C SER A 136 -2.24 2.35 -2.98
N GLY A 137 -2.29 1.17 -2.33
CA GLY A 137 -1.49 0.01 -2.73
C GLY A 137 -1.77 -0.45 -4.17
N ILE A 138 -3.04 -0.59 -4.53
CA ILE A 138 -3.47 -1.06 -5.85
C ILE A 138 -3.13 -0.02 -6.93
N VAL A 139 -3.49 1.24 -6.70
CA VAL A 139 -3.22 2.35 -7.63
C VAL A 139 -1.73 2.45 -7.92
N LEU A 140 -0.88 2.47 -6.88
CA LEU A 140 0.56 2.62 -7.03
C LEU A 140 1.18 1.41 -7.75
N TYR A 141 0.70 0.19 -7.48
CA TYR A 141 1.21 -1.03 -8.10
C TYR A 141 1.04 -1.03 -9.63
N PHE A 142 -0.09 -0.52 -10.13
CA PHE A 142 -0.37 -0.45 -11.57
C PHE A 142 0.08 0.84 -12.24
N SER A 143 0.32 1.90 -11.48
CA SER A 143 0.66 3.21 -12.04
C SER A 143 2.15 3.47 -12.15
N LEU A 144 2.96 2.85 -11.29
CA LEU A 144 4.38 3.19 -11.16
C LEU A 144 5.28 2.03 -11.62
N PRO A 145 6.42 2.35 -12.26
CA PRO A 145 7.50 1.39 -12.43
C PRO A 145 7.90 0.79 -11.08
N ARG A 146 8.27 -0.49 -11.07
CA ARG A 146 8.46 -1.27 -9.83
C ARG A 146 9.51 -0.68 -8.88
N HIS A 147 10.59 -0.11 -9.39
CA HIS A 147 11.59 0.58 -8.55
C HIS A 147 11.06 1.89 -7.97
N GLU A 148 10.25 2.63 -8.73
CA GLU A 148 9.61 3.85 -8.26
C GLU A 148 8.55 3.57 -7.19
N PHE A 149 7.70 2.56 -7.42
CA PHE A 149 6.80 2.04 -6.39
C PHE A 149 7.58 1.59 -5.15
N GLY A 150 8.72 0.93 -5.37
CA GLY A 150 9.66 0.58 -4.34
C GLY A 150 10.11 1.79 -3.53
N ARG A 151 10.54 2.87 -4.17
CA ARG A 151 10.98 4.10 -3.50
C ARG A 151 9.88 4.76 -2.67
N VAL A 152 8.63 4.75 -3.15
CA VAL A 152 7.49 5.26 -2.38
C VAL A 152 7.32 4.45 -1.09
N GLN A 153 7.27 3.13 -1.20
CA GLN A 153 7.10 2.24 -0.04
C GLN A 153 8.22 2.39 1.01
N THR A 154 9.47 2.71 0.63
CA THR A 154 10.56 2.86 1.62
C THR A 154 10.37 4.07 2.54
N VAL A 155 9.71 5.12 2.04
CA VAL A 155 9.38 6.32 2.84
C VAL A 155 8.03 6.14 3.53
N LEU A 156 7.07 5.56 2.83
CA LEU A 156 5.68 5.48 3.28
C LEU A 156 5.46 4.44 4.39
N PHE A 157 6.06 3.25 4.29
CA PHE A 157 5.79 2.17 5.25
C PHE A 157 6.22 2.48 6.69
N PRO A 158 7.42 3.04 6.97
CA PRO A 158 7.79 3.39 8.34
C PRO A 158 6.83 4.40 8.97
N VAL A 159 6.43 5.42 8.21
CA VAL A 159 5.50 6.47 8.68
C VAL A 159 4.12 5.88 8.92
N TYR A 160 3.61 5.08 7.98
CA TYR A 160 2.30 4.42 8.09
C TYR A 160 2.21 3.52 9.32
N TYR A 161 3.15 2.58 9.50
CA TYR A 161 3.13 1.66 10.63
C TYR A 161 3.42 2.35 11.97
N ALA A 162 4.18 3.44 11.96
CA ALA A 162 4.32 4.29 13.15
C ALA A 162 2.99 4.98 13.51
N PHE A 163 2.33 5.58 12.53
CA PHE A 163 1.03 6.22 12.70
C PHE A 163 -0.02 5.23 13.21
N ASN A 164 -0.18 4.08 12.56
CA ASN A 164 -1.15 3.06 12.99
C ASN A 164 -0.86 2.53 14.40
N SER A 165 0.41 2.30 14.75
CA SER A 165 0.80 1.88 16.10
C SER A 165 0.46 2.93 17.17
N VAL A 166 0.63 4.22 16.87
CA VAL A 166 0.26 5.32 17.79
C VAL A 166 -1.25 5.44 17.91
N VAL A 167 -1.98 5.42 16.79
CA VAL A 167 -3.45 5.55 16.79
C VAL A 167 -4.11 4.36 17.49
N SER A 168 -3.63 3.13 17.26
CA SER A 168 -4.12 1.95 17.98
C SER A 168 -3.82 2.00 19.48
N LEU A 169 -2.66 2.52 19.89
CA LEU A 169 -2.37 2.78 21.31
C LEU A 169 -3.35 3.80 21.91
N LEU A 170 -3.60 4.90 21.21
CA LEU A 170 -4.59 5.90 21.64
C LEU A 170 -5.98 5.30 21.77
N ALA A 171 -6.38 4.40 20.87
CA ALA A 171 -7.66 3.69 20.98
C ALA A 171 -7.72 2.82 22.25
N VAL A 172 -6.67 2.05 22.54
CA VAL A 172 -6.58 1.23 23.78
C VAL A 172 -6.66 2.12 25.02
N LEU A 173 -5.83 3.17 25.09
CA LEU A 173 -5.78 4.07 26.25
C LEU A 173 -7.11 4.80 26.46
N ALA A 174 -7.71 5.30 25.38
CA ALA A 174 -8.98 6.01 25.44
C ALA A 174 -10.13 5.09 25.85
N TYR A 175 -10.18 3.86 25.32
CA TYR A 175 -11.17 2.87 25.74
C TYR A 175 -10.99 2.51 27.22
N PHE A 176 -9.77 2.17 27.64
CA PHE A 176 -9.47 1.81 29.02
C PHE A 176 -9.82 2.94 30.00
N ARG A 177 -9.43 4.19 29.69
CA ARG A 177 -9.79 5.37 30.49
C ARG A 177 -11.31 5.57 30.56
N THR A 178 -12.02 5.39 29.46
CA THR A 178 -13.49 5.44 29.44
C THR A 178 -14.07 4.41 30.41
N GLN A 179 -13.58 3.16 30.39
CA GLN A 179 -14.07 2.10 31.27
C GLN A 179 -13.77 2.37 32.76
N CYS A 180 -12.60 2.92 33.08
CA CYS A 180 -12.29 3.33 34.46
C CYS A 180 -13.25 4.41 34.97
N LEU A 181 -13.55 5.42 34.14
CA LEU A 181 -14.48 6.50 34.51
C LEU A 181 -15.91 6.00 34.66
N THR A 182 -16.32 4.99 33.88
CA THR A 182 -17.64 4.35 33.98
C THR A 182 -17.67 3.16 34.95
N ARG A 183 -16.63 2.97 35.77
CA ARG A 183 -16.52 1.88 36.76
C ARG A 183 -16.81 0.48 36.19
N PHE A 184 -16.44 0.27 34.93
CA PHE A 184 -16.63 -0.99 34.20
C PHE A 184 -18.10 -1.48 34.07
N GLU A 185 -19.10 -0.61 34.26
CA GLU A 185 -20.52 -1.02 34.20
C GLU A 185 -20.94 -1.58 32.83
N ASN A 186 -20.37 -1.04 31.73
CA ASN A 186 -20.68 -1.43 30.35
C ASN A 186 -19.42 -1.88 29.58
N THR A 187 -18.50 -2.59 30.23
CA THR A 187 -17.26 -3.02 29.59
C THR A 187 -17.45 -4.25 28.71
N SER A 188 -17.16 -4.11 27.43
CA SER A 188 -16.90 -5.25 26.56
C SER A 188 -15.43 -5.67 26.68
N TRP A 189 -15.19 -6.84 27.26
CA TRP A 189 -13.84 -7.44 27.34
C TRP A 189 -13.33 -7.88 25.97
N ILE A 190 -14.25 -8.29 25.08
CA ILE A 190 -13.94 -8.62 23.68
C ILE A 190 -13.37 -7.38 22.98
N GLN A 191 -14.00 -6.21 23.19
CA GLN A 191 -13.52 -4.96 22.61
C GLN A 191 -12.11 -4.60 23.08
N LEU A 192 -11.84 -4.71 24.39
CA LEU A 192 -10.50 -4.47 24.93
C LEU A 192 -9.46 -5.43 24.33
N ALA A 193 -9.80 -6.72 24.24
CA ALA A 193 -8.91 -7.73 23.67
C ALA A 193 -8.58 -7.44 22.20
N LEU A 194 -9.57 -7.07 21.39
CA LEU A 194 -9.37 -6.71 19.98
C LEU A 194 -8.42 -5.52 19.83
N LEU A 195 -8.63 -4.45 20.61
CA LEU A 195 -7.79 -3.26 20.57
C LEU A 195 -6.34 -3.58 20.98
N LEU A 196 -6.16 -4.42 22.00
CA LEU A 196 -4.84 -4.86 22.46
C LEU A 196 -4.13 -5.73 21.40
N VAL A 197 -4.85 -6.65 20.76
CA VAL A 197 -4.32 -7.47 19.66
C VAL A 197 -3.89 -6.59 18.49
N VAL A 198 -4.75 -5.64 18.09
CA VAL A 198 -4.44 -4.69 17.00
C VAL A 198 -3.19 -3.88 17.32
N PHE A 199 -3.14 -3.26 18.49
CA PHE A 199 -1.98 -2.48 18.92
C PHE A 199 -0.70 -3.34 18.95
N SER A 200 -0.78 -4.56 19.49
CA SER A 200 0.38 -5.46 19.61
C SER A 200 0.94 -5.84 18.25
N ILE A 201 0.06 -6.18 17.29
CA ILE A 201 0.48 -6.53 15.93
C ILE A 201 1.09 -5.31 15.22
N GLU A 202 0.44 -4.14 15.26
CA GLU A 202 0.94 -2.92 14.62
C GLU A 202 2.29 -2.47 15.22
N ALA A 203 2.44 -2.54 16.55
CA ALA A 203 3.70 -2.26 17.23
C ALA A 203 4.80 -3.26 16.83
N TYR A 204 4.49 -4.56 16.77
CA TYR A 204 5.44 -5.58 16.33
C TYR A 204 5.85 -5.41 14.88
N VAL A 205 4.91 -5.14 13.97
CA VAL A 205 5.20 -4.86 12.55
C VAL A 205 6.15 -3.67 12.45
N ARG A 206 5.81 -2.55 13.10
CA ARG A 206 6.61 -1.32 13.11
C ARG A 206 8.03 -1.55 13.63
N LEU A 207 8.16 -2.13 14.82
CA LEU A 207 9.44 -2.23 15.54
C LEU A 207 10.29 -3.42 15.07
N GLY A 208 9.67 -4.52 14.66
CA GLY A 208 10.33 -5.78 14.36
C GLY A 208 10.47 -6.10 12.87
N LEU A 209 9.46 -5.78 12.04
CA LEU A 209 9.39 -6.32 10.67
C LEU A 209 9.71 -5.28 9.58
N VAL A 210 9.34 -4.01 9.76
CA VAL A 210 9.52 -2.98 8.71
C VAL A 210 10.99 -2.78 8.36
N ALA A 211 11.86 -2.59 9.36
CA ALA A 211 13.29 -2.36 9.12
C ALA A 211 14.00 -3.50 8.38
N PRO A 212 13.90 -4.79 8.79
CA PRO A 212 14.52 -5.89 8.04
C PRO A 212 13.92 -6.07 6.64
N MET A 213 12.60 -5.87 6.47
CA MET A 213 11.97 -5.92 5.15
C MET A 213 12.55 -4.87 4.20
N LEU A 214 12.73 -3.63 4.68
CA LEU A 214 13.30 -2.55 3.87
C LEU A 214 14.76 -2.79 3.50
N ARG A 215 15.56 -3.38 4.40
CA ARG A 215 16.93 -3.80 4.08
C ARG A 215 16.95 -4.87 2.99
N ALA A 216 16.14 -5.91 3.12
CA ALA A 216 16.05 -6.98 2.12
C ALA A 216 15.62 -6.44 0.76
N LYS A 217 14.67 -5.49 0.75
CA LYS A 217 14.24 -4.80 -0.44
C LYS A 217 15.34 -3.94 -1.08
N HIS A 218 16.08 -3.17 -0.29
CA HIS A 218 17.15 -2.34 -0.82
C HIS A 218 18.22 -3.17 -1.54
N VAL A 219 18.66 -4.27 -0.91
CA VAL A 219 19.61 -5.21 -1.52
C VAL A 219 19.03 -5.82 -2.80
N LYS A 220 17.75 -6.22 -2.78
CA LYS A 220 17.06 -6.74 -3.96
C LYS A 220 17.05 -5.73 -5.11
N THR A 221 16.67 -4.48 -4.85
CA THR A 221 16.59 -3.41 -5.85
C THR A 221 17.97 -3.12 -6.45
N GLN A 222 19.03 -3.04 -5.64
CA GLN A 222 20.40 -2.86 -6.14
C GLN A 222 20.84 -3.96 -7.11
N MET A 223 20.47 -5.22 -6.83
CA MET A 223 20.77 -6.35 -7.72
C MET A 223 19.99 -6.27 -9.03
N GLU A 224 18.73 -5.84 -8.99
CA GLU A 224 17.88 -5.65 -10.17
C GLU A 224 18.38 -4.48 -11.03
N GLU A 225 18.78 -3.37 -10.42
CA GLU A 225 19.38 -2.21 -11.11
C GLU A 225 20.69 -2.58 -11.82
N ALA A 226 21.55 -3.38 -11.17
CA ALA A 226 22.81 -3.84 -11.75
C ALA A 226 22.64 -4.71 -13.02
N ALA A 227 21.49 -5.37 -13.15
CA ALA A 227 21.12 -6.14 -14.34
C ALA A 227 20.26 -5.36 -15.34
N GLY A 228 20.00 -4.07 -15.08
CA GLY A 228 19.19 -3.21 -15.96
C GLY A 228 17.69 -3.49 -15.91
N GLY A 229 17.18 -4.15 -14.86
CA GLY A 229 15.75 -4.39 -14.65
C GLY A 229 15.06 -3.32 -13.78
N GLY A 230 13.77 -3.51 -13.48
CA GLY A 230 13.03 -2.72 -12.49
C GLY A 230 12.11 -1.63 -13.02
N GLN A 231 12.10 -1.45 -14.35
CA GLN A 231 11.19 -0.53 -15.05
C GLN A 231 9.86 -1.18 -15.41
N GLU A 232 9.71 -2.48 -15.17
CA GLU A 232 8.44 -3.18 -15.35
C GLU A 232 7.33 -2.64 -14.43
N VAL A 233 6.09 -2.60 -14.94
CA VAL A 233 4.90 -2.15 -14.22
C VAL A 233 3.98 -3.35 -14.00
N GLY A 234 3.55 -3.55 -12.76
CA GLY A 234 2.58 -4.59 -12.40
C GLY A 234 3.05 -6.04 -12.60
N SER A 235 4.31 -6.28 -12.97
CA SER A 235 4.89 -7.61 -13.12
C SER A 235 6.33 -7.63 -12.60
N LEU A 236 6.91 -8.83 -12.49
CA LEU A 236 8.30 -9.02 -12.11
C LEU A 236 8.96 -9.92 -13.15
N ILE A 237 9.89 -9.36 -13.93
CA ILE A 237 10.63 -10.09 -14.96
C ILE A 237 12.03 -10.38 -14.41
N LEU A 238 12.31 -11.65 -14.09
CA LEU A 238 13.58 -12.03 -13.46
C LEU A 238 14.74 -12.08 -14.48
N GLY A 239 14.47 -12.42 -15.74
CA GLY A 239 15.50 -12.54 -16.77
C GLY A 239 16.73 -13.35 -16.31
N GLU A 240 17.92 -12.78 -16.49
CA GLU A 240 19.20 -13.41 -16.10
C GLU A 240 19.34 -13.60 -14.57
N LEU A 241 18.66 -12.80 -13.76
CA LEU A 241 18.69 -12.91 -12.29
C LEU A 241 18.04 -14.19 -11.76
N ALA A 242 17.20 -14.87 -12.56
CA ALA A 242 16.62 -16.16 -12.19
C ALA A 242 17.70 -17.22 -11.90
N HIS A 243 18.87 -17.12 -12.52
CA HIS A 243 19.97 -18.07 -12.38
C HIS A 243 20.92 -17.72 -11.22
N CYS A 244 20.71 -16.59 -10.54
CA CYS A 244 21.56 -16.15 -9.43
C CYS A 244 21.01 -16.67 -8.08
N PRO A 245 21.66 -17.65 -7.41
CA PRO A 245 21.16 -18.21 -6.15
C PRO A 245 21.16 -17.19 -5.00
N ARG A 246 22.06 -16.20 -5.04
CA ARG A 246 22.10 -15.10 -4.07
C ARG A 246 20.86 -14.21 -4.20
N TYR A 247 20.45 -13.87 -5.42
CA TYR A 247 19.26 -13.06 -5.68
C TYR A 247 18.00 -13.78 -5.20
N LEU A 248 17.85 -15.07 -5.53
CA LEU A 248 16.69 -15.86 -5.10
C LEU A 248 16.57 -15.93 -3.57
N ARG A 249 17.68 -16.04 -2.85
CA ARG A 249 17.69 -16.01 -1.37
C ARG A 249 17.17 -14.66 -0.85
N VAL A 250 17.69 -13.55 -1.36
CA VAL A 250 17.25 -12.19 -0.98
C VAL A 250 15.77 -11.98 -1.33
N LEU A 251 15.32 -12.43 -2.51
CA LEU A 251 13.94 -12.34 -2.94
C LEU A 251 13.00 -13.13 -2.00
N ARG A 252 13.37 -14.35 -1.61
CA ARG A 252 12.60 -15.15 -0.64
C ARG A 252 12.52 -14.45 0.71
N THR A 253 13.63 -13.93 1.23
CA THR A 253 13.66 -13.18 2.50
C THR A 253 12.75 -11.95 2.44
N PHE A 254 12.84 -11.16 1.36
CA PHE A 254 11.95 -10.02 1.15
C PHE A 254 10.48 -10.44 1.11
N ARG A 255 10.14 -11.49 0.34
CA ARG A 255 8.76 -11.99 0.23
C ARG A 255 8.24 -12.52 1.56
N ALA A 256 9.06 -13.21 2.35
CA ALA A 256 8.69 -13.69 3.66
C ALA A 256 8.30 -12.54 4.59
N TYR A 257 9.18 -11.53 4.75
CA TYR A 257 8.86 -10.37 5.58
C TYR A 257 7.65 -9.59 5.06
N HIS A 258 7.57 -9.34 3.76
CA HIS A 258 6.45 -8.63 3.16
C HIS A 258 5.13 -9.37 3.37
N SER A 259 5.11 -10.69 3.20
CA SER A 259 3.94 -11.53 3.43
C SER A 259 3.54 -11.56 4.91
N SER A 260 4.48 -11.66 5.84
CA SER A 260 4.19 -11.59 7.28
C SER A 260 3.54 -10.26 7.67
N ILE A 261 4.07 -9.15 7.15
CA ILE A 261 3.50 -7.81 7.38
C ILE A 261 2.08 -7.70 6.79
N ALA A 262 1.89 -8.18 5.55
CA ALA A 262 0.59 -8.16 4.89
C ALA A 262 -0.44 -9.00 5.67
N MET A 263 -0.06 -10.18 6.15
CA MET A 263 -0.93 -11.03 6.98
C MET A 263 -1.32 -10.35 8.29
N GLY A 264 -0.36 -9.74 9.00
CA GLY A 264 -0.65 -8.95 10.19
C GLY A 264 -1.61 -7.78 9.91
N THR A 265 -1.44 -7.12 8.77
CA THR A 265 -2.34 -6.04 8.32
C THR A 265 -3.76 -6.56 8.04
N MET A 266 -3.92 -7.76 7.47
CA MET A 266 -5.25 -8.36 7.23
C MET A 266 -5.94 -8.78 8.53
N ILE A 267 -5.20 -9.35 9.49
CA ILE A 267 -5.74 -9.70 10.81
C ILE A 267 -6.24 -8.45 11.54
N THR A 268 -5.41 -7.40 11.58
CA THR A 268 -5.76 -6.14 12.25
C THR A 268 -6.91 -5.41 11.56
N LEU A 269 -7.03 -5.51 10.24
CA LEU A 269 -8.18 -5.01 9.48
C LEU A 269 -9.47 -5.73 9.91
N GLY A 270 -9.46 -7.06 9.95
CA GLY A 270 -10.60 -7.85 10.43
C GLY A 270 -10.99 -7.50 11.88
N CYS A 271 -10.01 -7.41 12.78
CA CYS A 271 -10.24 -6.97 14.16
C CYS A 271 -10.81 -5.55 14.23
N SER A 272 -10.31 -4.62 13.41
CA SER A 272 -10.78 -3.23 13.37
C SER A 272 -12.22 -3.13 12.85
N PHE A 273 -12.60 -3.93 11.85
CA PHE A 273 -13.98 -4.04 11.38
C PHE A 273 -14.91 -4.52 12.50
N TYR A 274 -14.57 -5.64 13.15
CA TYR A 274 -15.41 -6.20 14.21
C TYR A 274 -15.49 -5.26 15.44
N SER A 275 -14.37 -4.63 15.80
CA SER A 275 -14.32 -3.56 16.80
C SER A 275 -15.27 -2.41 16.47
N THR A 276 -15.33 -2.00 15.20
CA THR A 276 -16.23 -0.92 14.76
C THR A 276 -17.69 -1.35 14.85
N MET A 277 -18.02 -2.61 14.56
CA MET A 277 -19.38 -3.14 14.76
C MET A 277 -19.81 -3.05 16.22
N ILE A 278 -18.95 -3.45 17.16
CA ILE A 278 -19.22 -3.33 18.60
C ILE A 278 -19.47 -1.87 19.00
N VAL A 279 -18.70 -0.93 18.45
CA VAL A 279 -18.93 0.52 18.67
C VAL A 279 -20.30 0.93 18.16
N VAL A 280 -20.67 0.54 16.94
CA VAL A 280 -21.98 0.87 16.35
C VAL A 280 -23.12 0.30 17.20
N ASP A 281 -23.04 -0.98 17.59
CA ASP A 281 -24.07 -1.62 18.41
C ASP A 281 -24.25 -0.91 19.76
N SER A 282 -23.15 -0.45 20.36
CA SER A 282 -23.18 0.31 21.62
C SER A 282 -23.78 1.72 21.51
N MET A 283 -23.98 2.24 20.29
CA MET A 283 -24.61 3.55 20.06
C MET A 283 -26.11 3.44 19.73
N CYS A 284 -26.57 2.26 19.31
CA CYS A 284 -27.95 2.01 18.91
C CYS A 284 -28.87 1.60 20.08
N HIS A 285 -28.32 1.47 21.28
CA HIS A 285 -29.02 1.15 22.53
C HIS A 285 -28.76 2.23 23.59
#